data_AF-A0A928TEU8-F1
#
_entry.id   AF-A0A928TEU8-F1
#
_cell.length_a   1.000
_cell.length_b   1.000
_cell.length_c   1.000
_cell.angle_alpha   90.00
_cell.angle_beta   90.00
_cell.angle_gamma   90.00
#
_symmetry.space_group_name_H-M   'P 1'
#
loop_
_entity.id
_entity.type
_entity.pdbx_description
1 polymer ?
#
loop_
_entity_poly.entity_id
_entity_poly.type
_entity_poly.pdbx_seq_one_letter_code
_entity_poly.pdbx_strand_id
1 'polypeptide(L)'
;MSEFRERATREMQRHHPAATVTPIMRKLVADSAAMLARGPSDAAQRAAAARSFTIAHLDDLHEELRRQFRRRGIGYHRAATPEAALATIRRLLKGARRVAKSKTMVGEEVGLTHGLREAGIDVLETDIGEYIVDIEGRGPSHITAPALHLNRARIRELLARRGKDLPDDDPERLSRHVRDIVRDFFTDCDAGITGVNTTVASSGRIVIVENEGNVSLGASHPELHVAITGLEKVVADEAGALAMLEVLAPNATAQPLTSFSHFLANPDKGQERHVVFVDNGRSAIAKDLRYREVLKCIRCGACMNACPVYRTAGGLSYGSPYMGPIGAVISPLLWDDGRYADLPDASSLCGRCTEVCPVGIPLHRLLLELRADGVENGELGSALERLGWEAWAAAFGGTKRAKVATALGRFGIERFGRFFQGFRPEGDPRAAPSTSVERDPAAIEGGGRREEGAEAARPGEPAAGESAPGDLVELFRLRAGALGVEVVERLRKEEGDRVLKATAAIANTGSVLLTGKEAARRPLLAASRVVVEVQAKTTVRHPSDLAPYLGDGDALVLTGASRTADIEKQIVRGIHGAERMVVVLRQ
;
A
#
# COMPACT_ATOMS: atom_id res chain seq x y z
N MET A 1 -3.64 -23.88 12.57
CA MET A 1 -2.80 -22.76 13.03
C MET A 1 -1.92 -22.33 11.88
N SER A 2 -1.79 -21.03 11.62
CA SER A 2 -0.79 -20.57 10.66
C SER A 2 0.60 -20.87 11.21
N GLU A 3 1.48 -21.39 10.35
CA GLU A 3 2.90 -21.59 10.65
C GLU A 3 3.73 -20.72 9.69
N PHE A 4 3.76 -19.42 9.96
CA PHE A 4 4.54 -18.42 9.24
C PHE A 4 5.98 -18.88 9.08
N ARG A 5 6.60 -19.41 10.13
CA ARG A 5 7.99 -19.88 10.09
C ARG A 5 8.19 -20.98 9.05
N GLU A 6 7.27 -21.93 8.98
CA GLU A 6 7.33 -22.98 7.97
C GLU A 6 7.12 -22.45 6.56
N ARG A 7 6.09 -21.61 6.34
CA ARG A 7 5.86 -20.98 5.03
C ARG A 7 7.05 -20.16 4.60
N ALA A 8 7.59 -19.33 5.49
CA ALA A 8 8.78 -18.53 5.26
C ALA A 8 9.97 -19.41 4.91
N THR A 9 10.18 -20.52 5.61
CA THR A 9 11.28 -21.46 5.32
C THR A 9 11.12 -22.08 3.93
N ARG A 10 9.91 -22.53 3.58
CA ARG A 10 9.60 -23.07 2.24
C ARG A 10 9.81 -22.03 1.15
N GLU A 11 9.30 -20.81 1.31
CA GLU A 11 9.46 -19.73 0.34
C GLU A 11 10.94 -19.32 0.18
N MET A 12 11.67 -19.19 1.27
CA MET A 12 13.11 -18.86 1.25
C MET A 12 13.94 -19.92 0.55
N GLN A 13 13.65 -21.20 0.78
CA GLN A 13 14.38 -22.33 0.17
C GLN A 13 14.03 -22.55 -1.30
N ARG A 14 12.77 -22.32 -1.70
CA ARG A 14 12.31 -22.61 -3.07
C ARG A 14 12.47 -21.43 -4.02
N HIS A 15 12.22 -20.22 -3.54
CA HIS A 15 12.03 -19.06 -4.40
C HIS A 15 13.03 -17.93 -4.14
N HIS A 16 13.81 -18.01 -3.06
CA HIS A 16 14.83 -17.02 -2.69
C HIS A 16 14.35 -15.57 -2.85
N PRO A 17 13.17 -15.20 -2.30
CA PRO A 17 12.54 -13.90 -2.56
C PRO A 17 13.44 -12.71 -2.22
N ALA A 18 14.35 -12.87 -1.26
CA ALA A 18 15.33 -11.86 -0.89
C ALA A 18 16.16 -11.33 -2.06
N ALA A 19 16.49 -12.16 -3.06
CA ALA A 19 17.30 -11.78 -4.21
C ALA A 19 16.61 -10.69 -5.06
N THR A 20 15.30 -10.81 -5.25
CA THR A 20 14.49 -9.85 -6.02
C THR A 20 13.96 -8.72 -5.15
N VAL A 21 13.39 -9.04 -3.99
CA VAL A 21 12.64 -8.09 -3.16
C VAL A 21 13.58 -7.10 -2.45
N THR A 22 14.72 -7.55 -1.93
CA THR A 22 15.57 -6.70 -1.09
C THR A 22 16.12 -5.46 -1.82
N PRO A 23 16.72 -5.59 -3.03
CA PRO A 23 17.25 -4.44 -3.76
C PRO A 23 16.16 -3.42 -4.13
N ILE A 24 15.01 -3.91 -4.61
CA ILE A 24 13.87 -3.08 -5.02
C ILE A 24 13.35 -2.26 -3.83
N MET A 25 13.13 -2.92 -2.69
CA MET A 25 12.59 -2.29 -1.50
C MET A 25 13.57 -1.29 -0.86
N ARG A 26 14.88 -1.61 -0.84
CA ARG A 26 15.91 -0.65 -0.38
C ARG A 26 15.92 0.62 -1.21
N LYS A 27 15.92 0.47 -2.54
CA LYS A 27 15.84 1.61 -3.45
C LYS A 27 14.55 2.39 -3.25
N LEU A 28 13.42 1.71 -3.13
CA LEU A 28 12.11 2.36 -2.93
C LEU A 28 12.04 3.14 -1.63
N VAL A 29 12.61 2.64 -0.52
CA VAL A 29 12.69 3.39 0.75
C VAL A 29 13.51 4.68 0.58
N ALA A 30 14.65 4.61 -0.11
CA ALA A 30 15.48 5.79 -0.38
C ALA A 30 14.77 6.80 -1.30
N ASP A 31 14.20 6.32 -2.40
CA ASP A 31 13.43 7.15 -3.36
C ASP A 31 12.23 7.82 -2.64
N SER A 32 11.54 7.10 -1.74
CA SER A 32 10.40 7.62 -0.98
C SER A 32 10.81 8.72 0.00
N ALA A 33 11.94 8.56 0.69
CA ALA A 33 12.48 9.60 1.57
C ALA A 33 12.83 10.88 0.79
N ALA A 34 13.47 10.73 -0.37
CA ALA A 34 13.78 11.86 -1.26
C ALA A 34 12.52 12.54 -1.81
N MET A 35 11.46 11.77 -2.14
CA MET A 35 10.19 12.34 -2.59
C MET A 35 9.46 13.08 -1.47
N LEU A 36 9.38 12.49 -0.28
CA LEU A 36 8.74 13.10 0.88
C LEU A 36 9.42 14.38 1.34
N ALA A 37 10.75 14.47 1.23
CA ALA A 37 11.51 15.68 1.54
C ALA A 37 11.12 16.90 0.67
N ARG A 38 10.45 16.67 -0.47
CA ARG A 38 9.93 17.74 -1.33
C ARG A 38 8.58 18.28 -0.85
N GLY A 39 7.83 17.50 -0.08
CA GLY A 39 6.48 17.86 0.37
C GLY A 39 6.48 18.84 1.56
N PRO A 40 5.30 19.29 2.00
CA PRO A 40 5.17 20.03 3.25
C PRO A 40 5.71 19.22 4.42
N SER A 41 6.48 19.84 5.32
CA SER A 41 7.06 19.17 6.49
C SER A 41 6.00 18.63 7.45
N ASP A 42 4.80 19.20 7.44
CA ASP A 42 3.65 18.83 8.27
C ASP A 42 2.71 17.80 7.62
N ALA A 43 2.97 17.36 6.37
CA ALA A 43 2.03 16.52 5.62
C ALA A 43 1.67 15.21 6.33
N ALA A 44 2.67 14.55 6.93
CA ALA A 44 2.45 13.33 7.73
C ALA A 44 1.62 13.62 9.00
N GLN A 45 1.83 14.77 9.64
CA GLN A 45 1.06 15.16 10.82
C GLN A 45 -0.41 15.42 10.46
N ARG A 46 -0.68 16.12 9.36
CA ARG A 46 -2.05 16.36 8.86
C ARG A 46 -2.75 15.06 8.48
N ALA A 47 -2.05 14.16 7.77
CA ALA A 47 -2.60 12.85 7.43
C ALA A 47 -2.89 12.01 8.68
N ALA A 48 -1.98 11.97 9.65
CA ALA A 48 -2.18 11.28 10.93
C ALA A 48 -3.37 11.85 11.71
N ALA A 49 -3.49 13.18 11.78
CA ALA A 49 -4.59 13.87 12.46
C ALA A 49 -5.95 13.57 11.81
N ALA A 50 -6.04 13.62 10.47
CA ALA A 50 -7.27 13.28 9.75
C ALA A 50 -7.72 11.84 10.01
N ARG A 51 -6.77 10.89 10.04
CA ARG A 51 -7.07 9.48 10.36
C ARG A 51 -7.42 9.28 11.82
N SER A 52 -6.74 9.94 12.76
CA SER A 52 -7.10 9.88 14.18
C SER A 52 -8.48 10.48 14.46
N PHE A 53 -8.84 11.60 13.80
CA PHE A 53 -10.19 12.16 13.86
C PHE A 53 -11.24 11.16 13.35
N THR A 54 -10.93 10.47 12.25
CA THR A 54 -11.80 9.42 11.68
C THR A 54 -12.13 8.34 12.68
N ILE A 55 -11.12 7.78 13.34
CA ILE A 55 -11.32 6.66 14.28
C ILE A 55 -12.11 7.12 15.51
N ALA A 56 -11.93 8.36 15.95
CA ALA A 56 -12.66 8.92 17.09
C ALA A 56 -14.14 9.23 16.80
N HIS A 57 -14.51 9.51 15.54
CA HIS A 57 -15.86 9.95 15.15
C HIS A 57 -16.47 9.07 14.05
N LEU A 58 -16.14 7.78 14.05
CA LEU A 58 -16.45 6.90 12.93
C LEU A 58 -17.96 6.82 12.62
N ASP A 59 -18.79 6.67 13.65
CA ASP A 59 -20.24 6.56 13.48
C ASP A 59 -20.87 7.87 12.94
N ASP A 60 -20.48 9.03 13.51
CA ASP A 60 -20.94 10.36 13.06
C ASP A 60 -20.57 10.63 11.59
N LEU A 61 -19.34 10.26 11.20
CA LEU A 61 -18.87 10.40 9.83
C LEU A 61 -19.65 9.52 8.85
N HIS A 62 -20.05 8.32 9.26
CA HIS A 62 -20.88 7.43 8.45
C HIS A 62 -22.33 7.92 8.34
N GLU A 63 -22.87 8.54 9.38
CA GLU A 63 -24.19 9.19 9.33
C GLU A 63 -24.19 10.36 8.33
N GLU A 64 -23.17 11.23 8.42
CA GLU A 64 -22.96 12.31 7.45
C GLU A 64 -22.84 11.77 6.03
N LEU A 65 -21.96 10.78 5.84
CA LEU A 65 -21.69 10.20 4.54
C LEU A 65 -22.95 9.58 3.93
N ARG A 66 -23.77 8.90 4.73
CA ARG A 66 -25.05 8.34 4.27
C ARG A 66 -26.00 9.42 3.79
N ARG A 67 -26.04 10.57 4.48
CA ARG A 67 -26.85 11.73 4.06
C ARG A 67 -26.34 12.32 2.74
N GLN A 68 -25.02 12.47 2.59
CA GLN A 68 -24.43 13.00 1.36
C GLN A 68 -24.58 12.03 0.18
N PHE A 69 -24.38 10.72 0.39
CA PHE A 69 -24.59 9.71 -0.63
C PHE A 69 -26.04 9.72 -1.13
N ARG A 70 -27.02 9.82 -0.22
CA ARG A 70 -28.43 9.99 -0.60
C ARG A 70 -28.65 11.26 -1.44
N ARG A 71 -28.04 12.40 -1.07
CA ARG A 71 -28.11 13.65 -1.86
C ARG A 71 -27.57 13.47 -3.28
N ARG A 72 -26.54 12.63 -3.45
CA ARG A 72 -25.90 12.37 -4.75
C ARG A 72 -26.50 11.21 -5.55
N GLY A 73 -27.46 10.48 -4.99
CA GLY A 73 -27.99 9.26 -5.62
C GLY A 73 -27.02 8.07 -5.59
N ILE A 74 -26.11 8.04 -4.61
CA ILE A 74 -25.20 6.91 -4.37
C ILE A 74 -25.81 6.01 -3.29
N GLY A 75 -25.86 4.70 -3.53
CA GLY A 75 -26.34 3.76 -2.51
C GLY A 75 -25.28 3.47 -1.46
N TYR A 76 -25.65 3.59 -0.18
CA TYR A 76 -24.83 3.23 0.97
C TYR A 76 -25.25 1.86 1.50
N HIS A 77 -24.30 0.93 1.62
CA HIS A 77 -24.52 -0.40 2.20
C HIS A 77 -23.45 -0.70 3.24
N ARG A 78 -23.84 -1.26 4.38
CA ARG A 78 -22.92 -1.74 5.42
C ARG A 78 -23.07 -3.25 5.58
N ALA A 79 -21.95 -3.95 5.60
CA ALA A 79 -21.88 -5.39 5.78
C ALA A 79 -21.05 -5.70 7.05
N ALA A 80 -21.63 -6.47 7.96
CA ALA A 80 -20.98 -6.85 9.20
C ALA A 80 -19.86 -7.87 9.00
N THR A 81 -20.04 -8.80 8.04
CA THR A 81 -19.14 -9.94 7.80
C THR A 81 -18.80 -10.06 6.30
N PRO A 82 -17.77 -10.84 5.95
CA PRO A 82 -17.45 -11.21 4.56
C PRO A 82 -18.66 -11.78 3.79
N GLU A 83 -19.42 -12.67 4.40
CA GLU A 83 -20.58 -13.32 3.79
C GLU A 83 -21.69 -12.31 3.49
N ALA A 84 -21.93 -11.37 4.41
CA ALA A 84 -22.89 -10.29 4.22
C ALA A 84 -22.45 -9.33 3.09
N ALA A 85 -21.14 -9.09 2.96
CA ALA A 85 -20.59 -8.26 1.89
C ALA A 85 -20.78 -8.93 0.52
N LEU A 86 -20.44 -10.22 0.42
CA LEU A 86 -20.67 -11.04 -0.78
C LEU A 86 -22.14 -11.09 -1.17
N ALA A 87 -23.04 -11.36 -0.21
CA ALA A 87 -24.48 -11.40 -0.44
C ALA A 87 -25.02 -10.05 -0.93
N THR A 88 -24.54 -8.95 -0.33
CA THR A 88 -24.91 -7.59 -0.75
C THR A 88 -24.47 -7.32 -2.18
N ILE A 89 -23.21 -7.59 -2.51
CA ILE A 89 -22.67 -7.37 -3.87
C ILE A 89 -23.42 -8.24 -4.89
N ARG A 90 -23.63 -9.53 -4.62
CA ARG A 90 -24.39 -10.42 -5.51
C ARG A 90 -25.80 -9.92 -5.79
N ARG A 91 -26.48 -9.37 -4.77
CA ARG A 91 -27.80 -8.74 -4.95
C ARG A 91 -27.72 -7.48 -5.82
N LEU A 92 -26.71 -6.65 -5.62
CA LEU A 92 -26.51 -5.42 -6.41
C LEU A 92 -26.18 -5.71 -7.87
N LEU A 93 -25.48 -6.81 -8.16
CA LEU A 93 -25.14 -7.22 -9.51
C LEU A 93 -26.35 -7.60 -10.36
N LYS A 94 -27.55 -7.81 -9.79
CA LYS A 94 -28.83 -7.98 -10.52
C LYS A 94 -28.79 -8.99 -11.68
N GLY A 95 -27.94 -10.02 -11.59
CA GLY A 95 -27.78 -11.04 -12.63
C GLY A 95 -26.70 -10.75 -13.68
N ALA A 96 -25.84 -9.76 -13.47
CA ALA A 96 -24.63 -9.53 -14.24
C ALA A 96 -23.81 -10.82 -14.38
N ARG A 97 -23.33 -11.09 -15.59
CA ARG A 97 -22.54 -12.27 -15.94
C ARG A 97 -21.06 -11.95 -16.13
N ARG A 98 -20.74 -10.72 -16.55
CA ARG A 98 -19.37 -10.26 -16.80
C ARG A 98 -19.06 -9.04 -15.93
N VAL A 99 -18.12 -9.21 -15.00
CA VAL A 99 -17.79 -8.19 -14.00
C VAL A 99 -16.30 -7.86 -14.04
N ALA A 100 -15.98 -6.60 -14.30
CA ALA A 100 -14.61 -6.11 -14.23
C ALA A 100 -14.29 -5.66 -12.81
N LYS A 101 -13.23 -6.20 -12.21
CA LYS A 101 -12.78 -5.84 -10.86
C LYS A 101 -11.44 -5.13 -10.90
N SER A 102 -11.30 -4.02 -10.18
CA SER A 102 -9.98 -3.44 -9.88
C SER A 102 -9.36 -4.08 -8.64
N LYS A 103 -8.05 -3.91 -8.47
CA LYS A 103 -7.37 -4.30 -7.22
C LYS A 103 -8.08 -3.71 -6.00
N THR A 104 -8.34 -4.56 -5.01
CA THR A 104 -8.82 -4.13 -3.69
C THR A 104 -8.50 -5.17 -2.62
N MET A 105 -7.78 -4.76 -1.57
CA MET A 105 -7.46 -5.64 -0.44
C MET A 105 -8.71 -6.11 0.32
N VAL A 106 -9.77 -5.29 0.34
CA VAL A 106 -11.03 -5.68 0.98
C VAL A 106 -11.77 -6.72 0.14
N GLY A 107 -11.56 -6.74 -1.19
CA GLY A 107 -12.03 -7.83 -2.04
C GLY A 107 -11.35 -9.14 -1.71
N GLU A 108 -10.02 -9.14 -1.51
CA GLU A 108 -9.28 -10.32 -1.04
C GLU A 108 -9.73 -10.77 0.36
N GLU A 109 -9.93 -9.81 1.27
CA GLU A 109 -10.41 -10.06 2.64
C GLU A 109 -11.75 -10.82 2.65
N VAL A 110 -12.67 -10.48 1.75
CA VAL A 110 -13.99 -11.11 1.69
C VAL A 110 -14.08 -12.27 0.70
N GLY A 111 -12.97 -12.66 0.06
CA GLY A 111 -12.96 -13.71 -0.97
C GLY A 111 -13.80 -13.37 -2.20
N LEU A 112 -13.87 -12.08 -2.58
CA LEU A 112 -14.79 -11.56 -3.58
C LEU A 112 -14.70 -12.28 -4.93
N THR A 113 -13.49 -12.34 -5.49
CA THR A 113 -13.28 -12.93 -6.82
C THR A 113 -13.67 -14.41 -6.84
N HIS A 114 -13.29 -15.15 -5.81
CA HIS A 114 -13.64 -16.57 -5.67
C HIS A 114 -15.16 -16.76 -5.52
N GLY A 115 -15.80 -16.05 -4.58
CA GLY A 115 -17.23 -16.21 -4.31
C GLY A 115 -18.14 -15.77 -5.47
N LEU A 116 -17.70 -14.82 -6.31
CA LEU A 116 -18.41 -14.46 -7.54
C LEU A 116 -18.23 -15.52 -8.64
N ARG A 117 -17.03 -16.08 -8.80
CA ARG A 117 -16.78 -17.15 -9.79
C ARG A 117 -17.50 -18.44 -9.45
N GLU A 118 -17.57 -18.82 -8.17
CA GLU A 118 -18.40 -19.94 -7.70
C GLU A 118 -19.89 -19.74 -8.00
N ALA A 119 -20.33 -18.47 -8.08
CA ALA A 119 -21.68 -18.12 -8.50
C ALA A 119 -21.88 -18.13 -10.02
N GLY A 120 -20.87 -18.52 -10.82
CA GLY A 120 -20.93 -18.57 -12.27
C GLY A 120 -20.74 -17.23 -12.97
N ILE A 121 -20.23 -16.20 -12.26
CA ILE A 121 -19.94 -14.89 -12.82
C ILE A 121 -18.51 -14.89 -13.38
N ASP A 122 -18.36 -14.46 -14.62
CA ASP A 122 -17.06 -14.22 -15.24
C ASP A 122 -16.47 -12.92 -14.68
N VAL A 123 -15.48 -13.06 -13.79
CA VAL A 123 -14.81 -11.94 -13.14
C VAL A 123 -13.40 -11.78 -13.68
N LEU A 124 -13.09 -10.60 -14.20
CA LEU A 124 -11.75 -10.23 -14.67
C LEU A 124 -11.10 -9.22 -13.73
N GLU A 125 -9.90 -9.53 -13.22
CA GLU A 125 -9.02 -8.54 -12.61
C GLU A 125 -8.44 -7.62 -13.68
N THR A 126 -8.63 -6.32 -13.50
CA THR A 126 -8.23 -5.30 -14.49
C THR A 126 -6.88 -4.68 -14.21
N ASP A 127 -6.32 -4.89 -13.01
CA ASP A 127 -4.94 -4.51 -12.67
C ASP A 127 -3.99 -5.58 -13.20
N ILE A 128 -2.94 -5.17 -13.93
CA ILE A 128 -2.03 -6.11 -14.58
C ILE A 128 -1.39 -7.07 -13.56
N GLY A 129 -0.98 -6.55 -12.40
CA GLY A 129 -0.36 -7.34 -11.35
C GLY A 129 -1.32 -8.34 -10.74
N GLU A 130 -2.54 -7.92 -10.41
CA GLU A 130 -3.58 -8.80 -9.87
C GLU A 130 -4.00 -9.87 -10.89
N TYR A 131 -4.14 -9.51 -12.17
CA TYR A 131 -4.46 -10.47 -13.23
C TYR A 131 -3.41 -11.58 -13.35
N ILE A 132 -2.12 -11.22 -13.27
CA ILE A 132 -1.03 -12.20 -13.32
C ILE A 132 -1.08 -13.16 -12.13
N VAL A 133 -1.26 -12.65 -10.90
CA VAL A 133 -1.29 -13.52 -9.71
C VAL A 133 -2.60 -14.33 -9.60
N ASP A 134 -3.68 -13.84 -10.19
CA ASP A 134 -4.93 -14.58 -10.36
C ASP A 134 -4.76 -15.78 -11.30
N ILE A 135 -3.99 -15.63 -12.38
CA ILE A 135 -3.59 -16.77 -13.23
C ILE A 135 -2.69 -17.75 -12.47
N GLU A 136 -1.76 -17.24 -11.66
CA GLU A 136 -0.84 -18.07 -10.88
C GLU A 136 -1.57 -18.85 -9.77
N GLY A 137 -2.60 -18.27 -9.17
CA GLY A 137 -3.39 -18.88 -8.11
C GLY A 137 -2.75 -18.83 -6.72
N ARG A 138 -1.71 -18.00 -6.51
CA ARG A 138 -1.02 -17.84 -5.21
C ARG A 138 -1.36 -16.54 -4.48
N GLY A 139 -2.07 -15.62 -5.14
CA GLY A 139 -2.46 -14.33 -4.58
C GLY A 139 -1.33 -13.29 -4.56
N PRO A 140 -1.63 -12.06 -4.10
CA PRO A 140 -0.70 -10.96 -4.15
C PRO A 140 0.43 -11.11 -3.12
N SER A 141 1.64 -10.79 -3.55
CA SER A 141 2.81 -10.74 -2.66
C SER A 141 3.06 -9.36 -2.05
N HIS A 142 2.55 -8.27 -2.62
CA HIS A 142 2.71 -6.91 -2.10
C HIS A 142 1.47 -6.05 -2.38
N ILE A 143 1.09 -5.18 -1.43
CA ILE A 143 -0.13 -4.35 -1.52
C ILE A 143 -0.15 -3.43 -2.75
N THR A 144 1.00 -2.91 -3.16
CA THR A 144 1.12 -2.00 -4.32
C THR A 144 1.68 -2.66 -5.57
N ALA A 145 2.28 -3.85 -5.45
CA ALA A 145 2.96 -4.56 -6.53
C ALA A 145 2.64 -6.08 -6.43
N PRO A 146 1.42 -6.51 -6.76
CA PRO A 146 0.93 -7.87 -6.48
C PRO A 146 1.89 -8.98 -6.93
N ALA A 147 2.40 -8.87 -8.16
CA ALA A 147 3.28 -9.83 -8.80
C ALA A 147 4.79 -9.64 -8.49
N LEU A 148 5.16 -8.91 -7.43
CA LEU A 148 6.56 -8.60 -7.08
C LEU A 148 7.50 -9.83 -7.00
N HIS A 149 6.95 -10.98 -6.64
CA HIS A 149 7.69 -12.23 -6.51
C HIS A 149 7.96 -12.96 -7.83
N LEU A 150 7.42 -12.45 -8.95
CA LEU A 150 7.58 -13.03 -10.28
C LEU A 150 8.57 -12.24 -11.12
N ASN A 151 9.35 -12.96 -11.94
CA ASN A 151 10.19 -12.36 -12.98
C ASN A 151 9.46 -12.38 -14.34
N ARG A 152 10.00 -11.63 -15.32
CA ARG A 152 9.37 -11.46 -16.65
C ARG A 152 9.21 -12.77 -17.42
N ALA A 153 10.22 -13.64 -17.37
CA ALA A 153 10.14 -14.97 -17.99
C ALA A 153 8.98 -15.81 -17.44
N ARG A 154 8.77 -15.80 -16.12
CA ARG A 154 7.66 -16.50 -15.49
C ARG A 154 6.30 -15.87 -15.82
N ILE A 155 6.23 -14.54 -15.88
CA ILE A 155 5.02 -13.82 -16.30
C ILE A 155 4.64 -14.22 -17.73
N ARG A 156 5.62 -14.25 -18.66
CA ARG A 156 5.42 -14.72 -20.03
C ARG A 156 4.84 -16.13 -20.08
N GLU A 157 5.41 -17.07 -19.32
CA GLU A 157 4.90 -18.44 -19.25
C GLU A 157 3.45 -18.53 -18.77
N LEU A 158 3.08 -17.73 -17.77
CA LEU A 158 1.72 -17.69 -17.23
C LEU A 158 0.73 -17.15 -18.27
N LEU A 159 1.09 -16.06 -18.95
CA LEU A 159 0.27 -15.45 -20.00
C LEU A 159 0.14 -16.37 -21.23
N ALA A 160 1.22 -17.05 -21.64
CA ALA A 160 1.20 -17.97 -22.77
C ALA A 160 0.19 -19.13 -22.60
N ARG A 161 0.00 -19.60 -21.35
CA ARG A 161 -1.01 -20.64 -21.03
C ARG A 161 -2.46 -20.19 -21.27
N ARG A 162 -2.71 -18.87 -21.40
CA ARG A 162 -4.04 -18.30 -21.67
C ARG A 162 -4.33 -18.07 -23.16
N GLY A 163 -3.49 -18.61 -24.05
CA GLY A 163 -3.88 -18.85 -25.46
C GLY A 163 -3.32 -17.89 -26.50
N LYS A 164 -2.25 -17.14 -26.18
CA LYS A 164 -1.43 -16.47 -27.21
C LYS A 164 0.05 -16.80 -27.02
N ASP A 165 0.71 -17.16 -28.12
CA ASP A 165 2.16 -17.32 -28.12
C ASP A 165 2.80 -15.93 -27.98
N LEU A 166 3.59 -15.74 -26.93
CA LEU A 166 4.30 -14.50 -26.64
C LEU A 166 5.78 -14.72 -26.99
N PRO A 167 6.31 -14.00 -28.00
CA PRO A 167 7.62 -14.31 -28.57
C PRO A 167 8.77 -14.14 -27.56
N ASP A 168 8.62 -13.25 -26.59
CA ASP A 168 9.62 -12.90 -25.59
C ASP A 168 9.00 -12.29 -24.32
N ASP A 169 9.85 -11.84 -23.39
CA ASP A 169 9.49 -11.30 -22.09
C ASP A 169 9.69 -9.77 -22.00
N ASP A 170 9.54 -9.09 -23.14
CA ASP A 170 9.58 -7.62 -23.23
C ASP A 170 8.42 -6.99 -22.44
N PRO A 171 8.71 -6.09 -21.48
CA PRO A 171 7.70 -5.59 -20.55
C PRO A 171 6.61 -4.78 -21.24
N GLU A 172 6.92 -4.08 -22.34
CA GLU A 172 5.92 -3.35 -23.11
C GLU A 172 4.96 -4.31 -23.81
N ARG A 173 5.46 -5.34 -24.49
CA ARG A 173 4.61 -6.38 -25.12
C ARG A 173 3.74 -7.11 -24.11
N LEU A 174 4.31 -7.53 -22.98
CA LEU A 174 3.55 -8.20 -21.92
C LEU A 174 2.43 -7.29 -21.37
N SER A 175 2.74 -6.02 -21.09
CA SER A 175 1.76 -5.06 -20.56
C SER A 175 0.66 -4.75 -21.58
N ARG A 176 1.02 -4.57 -22.86
CA ARG A 176 0.04 -4.34 -23.95
C ARG A 176 -0.85 -5.56 -24.19
N HIS A 177 -0.32 -6.77 -24.05
CA HIS A 177 -1.12 -7.99 -24.14
C HIS A 177 -2.21 -8.05 -23.06
N VAL A 178 -1.86 -7.78 -21.79
CA VAL A 178 -2.85 -7.75 -20.70
C VAL A 178 -3.86 -6.60 -20.90
N ARG A 179 -3.38 -5.42 -21.32
CA ARG A 179 -4.24 -4.29 -21.69
C ARG A 179 -5.32 -4.69 -22.71
N ASP A 180 -4.93 -5.42 -23.76
CA ASP A 180 -5.86 -5.80 -24.82
C ASP A 180 -6.95 -6.75 -24.29
N ILE A 181 -6.59 -7.71 -23.44
CA ILE A 181 -7.56 -8.58 -22.75
C ILE A 181 -8.55 -7.75 -21.91
N VAL A 182 -8.04 -6.81 -21.11
CA VAL A 182 -8.88 -5.95 -20.28
C VAL A 182 -9.79 -5.07 -21.14
N ARG A 183 -9.27 -4.49 -22.23
CA ARG A 183 -10.05 -3.65 -23.16
C ARG A 183 -11.16 -4.45 -23.83
N ASP A 184 -10.86 -5.65 -24.32
CA ASP A 184 -11.83 -6.53 -24.96
C ASP A 184 -12.96 -6.88 -23.98
N PHE A 185 -12.61 -7.19 -22.72
CA PHE A 185 -13.58 -7.50 -21.67
C PHE A 185 -14.54 -6.34 -21.36
N PHE A 186 -14.09 -5.09 -21.49
CA PHE A 186 -14.96 -3.92 -21.26
C PHE A 186 -15.99 -3.69 -22.38
N THR A 187 -15.90 -4.41 -23.51
CA THR A 187 -16.85 -4.27 -24.64
C THR A 187 -18.27 -4.71 -24.26
N ASP A 188 -18.40 -5.76 -23.45
CA ASP A 188 -19.67 -6.33 -22.99
C ASP A 188 -19.68 -6.56 -21.47
N CYS A 189 -19.05 -5.64 -20.73
CA CYS A 189 -18.99 -5.66 -19.28
C CYS A 189 -20.29 -5.13 -18.65
N ASP A 190 -20.93 -5.96 -17.81
CA ASP A 190 -22.21 -5.63 -17.17
C ASP A 190 -22.02 -4.69 -15.96
N ALA A 191 -20.93 -4.88 -15.19
CA ALA A 191 -20.68 -4.12 -13.97
C ALA A 191 -19.20 -3.97 -13.66
N GLY A 192 -18.84 -2.83 -13.06
CA GLY A 192 -17.52 -2.54 -12.55
C GLY A 192 -17.49 -2.60 -11.02
N ILE A 193 -16.50 -3.30 -10.46
CA ILE A 193 -16.21 -3.31 -9.03
C ILE A 193 -14.86 -2.64 -8.77
N THR A 194 -14.83 -1.66 -7.87
CA THR A 194 -13.58 -0.97 -7.50
C THR A 194 -13.31 -0.99 -5.99
N GLY A 195 -12.05 -0.82 -5.62
CA GLY A 195 -11.67 -0.45 -4.26
C GLY A 195 -11.80 1.06 -4.01
N VAL A 196 -11.76 1.46 -2.75
CA VAL A 196 -11.73 2.88 -2.35
C VAL A 196 -10.49 3.16 -1.50
N ASN A 197 -9.85 4.32 -1.73
CA ASN A 197 -8.77 4.82 -0.89
C ASN A 197 -9.32 5.58 0.32
N THR A 198 -10.27 6.49 0.09
CA THR A 198 -11.08 7.10 1.14
C THR A 198 -12.41 7.63 0.60
N THR A 199 -13.43 7.77 1.45
CA THR A 199 -14.65 8.54 1.16
C THR A 199 -14.64 9.83 1.97
N VAL A 200 -15.20 10.91 1.42
CA VAL A 200 -15.27 12.20 2.11
C VAL A 200 -16.67 12.39 2.69
N ALA A 201 -16.78 12.47 4.01
CA ALA A 201 -18.05 12.57 4.72
C ALA A 201 -18.81 13.85 4.34
N SER A 202 -18.18 15.01 4.45
CA SER A 202 -18.80 16.33 4.20
C SER A 202 -19.43 16.48 2.82
N SER A 203 -18.79 15.92 1.79
CA SER A 203 -19.22 16.06 0.41
C SER A 203 -19.84 14.81 -0.16
N GLY A 204 -19.65 13.62 0.42
CA GLY A 204 -20.11 12.36 -0.18
C GLY A 204 -19.34 11.96 -1.43
N ARG A 205 -18.08 12.37 -1.57
CA ARG A 205 -17.20 11.96 -2.67
C ARG A 205 -16.48 10.66 -2.36
N ILE A 206 -16.20 9.88 -3.40
CA ILE A 206 -15.38 8.67 -3.35
C ILE A 206 -14.02 9.00 -3.96
N VAL A 207 -12.94 8.79 -3.21
CA VAL A 207 -11.58 9.06 -3.65
C VAL A 207 -10.87 7.76 -4.00
N ILE A 208 -10.41 7.68 -5.25
CA ILE A 208 -9.72 6.50 -5.80
C ILE A 208 -8.48 6.96 -6.56
N VAL A 209 -7.37 6.27 -6.34
CA VAL A 209 -6.10 6.55 -7.04
C VAL A 209 -5.68 5.38 -7.92
N GLU A 210 -5.14 5.68 -9.10
CA GLU A 210 -4.63 4.68 -10.05
C GLU A 210 -3.55 5.28 -10.98
N ASN A 211 -2.81 4.41 -11.68
CA ASN A 211 -1.81 4.85 -12.66
C ASN A 211 -2.17 4.49 -14.12
N GLU A 212 -2.95 3.44 -14.33
CA GLU A 212 -3.10 2.80 -15.65
C GLU A 212 -4.33 3.28 -16.41
N GLY A 213 -5.42 3.64 -15.72
CA GLY A 213 -6.71 4.01 -16.30
C GLY A 213 -7.73 2.86 -16.28
N ASN A 214 -7.34 1.68 -15.79
CA ASN A 214 -8.23 0.52 -15.65
C ASN A 214 -9.35 0.75 -14.64
N VAL A 215 -9.08 1.48 -13.55
CA VAL A 215 -10.11 1.84 -12.56
C VAL A 215 -11.07 2.86 -13.13
N SER A 216 -10.57 3.81 -13.94
CA SER A 216 -11.40 4.75 -14.69
C SER A 216 -12.35 4.03 -15.64
N LEU A 217 -11.90 2.96 -16.32
CA LEU A 217 -12.78 2.10 -17.11
C LEU A 217 -13.86 1.46 -16.22
N GLY A 218 -13.46 0.80 -15.12
CA GLY A 218 -14.41 0.15 -14.20
C GLY A 218 -15.43 1.10 -13.57
N ALA A 219 -15.01 2.31 -13.21
CA ALA A 219 -15.88 3.27 -12.54
C ALA A 219 -16.80 4.06 -13.50
N SER A 220 -16.45 4.14 -14.79
CA SER A 220 -17.19 4.98 -15.75
C SER A 220 -17.82 4.24 -16.91
N HIS A 221 -17.33 3.07 -17.35
CA HIS A 221 -17.85 2.39 -18.54
C HIS A 221 -19.17 1.62 -18.29
N PRO A 222 -19.24 0.74 -17.27
CA PRO A 222 -20.45 -0.03 -17.00
C PRO A 222 -21.59 0.84 -16.46
N GLU A 223 -22.84 0.41 -16.69
CA GLU A 223 -24.04 1.06 -16.14
C GLU A 223 -24.17 0.85 -14.62
N LEU A 224 -23.51 -0.17 -14.07
CA LEU A 224 -23.45 -0.43 -12.63
C LEU A 224 -22.00 -0.32 -12.12
N HIS A 225 -21.77 0.57 -11.17
CA HIS A 225 -20.50 0.69 -10.44
C HIS A 225 -20.70 0.37 -8.95
N VAL A 226 -20.03 -0.66 -8.45
CA VAL A 226 -20.02 -1.03 -7.03
C VAL A 226 -18.62 -0.83 -6.46
N ALA A 227 -18.47 0.09 -5.51
CA ALA A 227 -17.23 0.25 -4.77
C ALA A 227 -17.28 -0.56 -3.46
N ILE A 228 -16.18 -1.22 -3.08
CA ILE A 228 -16.05 -1.94 -1.81
C ILE A 228 -14.89 -1.38 -0.99
N THR A 229 -15.13 -1.18 0.31
CA THR A 229 -14.15 -0.57 1.20
C THR A 229 -14.35 -0.98 2.65
N GLY A 230 -13.32 -0.81 3.48
CA GLY A 230 -13.44 -0.98 4.94
C GLY A 230 -14.13 0.23 5.58
N LEU A 231 -14.82 -0.01 6.70
CA LEU A 231 -15.54 1.02 7.44
C LEU A 231 -14.66 2.22 7.81
N GLU A 232 -13.39 2.00 8.10
CA GLU A 232 -12.42 2.99 8.54
C GLU A 232 -12.00 3.98 7.44
N LYS A 233 -12.24 3.68 6.16
CA LYS A 233 -11.75 4.50 5.03
C LYS A 233 -12.68 5.66 4.69
N VAL A 234 -13.03 6.45 5.69
CA VAL A 234 -13.72 7.73 5.58
C VAL A 234 -12.81 8.83 6.14
N VAL A 235 -12.95 10.07 5.64
CA VAL A 235 -12.37 11.28 6.22
C VAL A 235 -13.45 12.34 6.35
N ALA A 236 -13.25 13.31 7.25
CA ALA A 236 -14.24 14.36 7.49
C ALA A 236 -14.51 15.21 6.25
N ASP A 237 -13.45 15.64 5.57
CA ASP A 237 -13.51 16.63 4.50
C ASP A 237 -12.41 16.44 3.43
N GLU A 238 -12.44 17.30 2.42
CA GLU A 238 -11.47 17.36 1.34
C GLU A 238 -10.05 17.60 1.82
N ALA A 239 -9.85 18.38 2.90
CA ALA A 239 -8.52 18.63 3.44
C ALA A 239 -7.89 17.33 3.98
N GLY A 240 -8.69 16.50 4.66
CA GLY A 240 -8.28 15.15 5.08
C GLY A 240 -7.94 14.25 3.90
N ALA A 241 -8.72 14.30 2.81
CA ALA A 241 -8.45 13.53 1.60
C ALA A 241 -7.15 13.98 0.90
N LEU A 242 -6.95 15.28 0.73
CA LEU A 242 -5.73 15.85 0.12
C LEU A 242 -4.48 15.54 0.97
N ALA A 243 -4.58 15.62 2.30
CA ALA A 243 -3.49 15.22 3.20
C ALA A 243 -3.11 13.74 3.03
N MET A 244 -4.09 12.85 2.81
CA MET A 244 -3.80 11.45 2.49
C MET A 244 -3.08 11.31 1.14
N LEU A 245 -3.51 12.04 0.10
CA LEU A 245 -2.88 11.99 -1.22
C LEU A 245 -1.41 12.44 -1.18
N GLU A 246 -1.08 13.44 -0.37
CA GLU A 246 0.28 13.97 -0.21
C GLU A 246 1.29 12.96 0.34
N VAL A 247 0.82 11.97 1.10
CA VAL A 247 1.70 10.97 1.71
C VAL A 247 1.56 9.59 1.08
N LEU A 248 0.44 9.27 0.44
CA LEU A 248 0.16 7.94 -0.08
C LEU A 248 1.15 7.51 -1.16
N ALA A 249 1.17 8.20 -2.31
CA ALA A 249 2.01 7.83 -3.45
C ALA A 249 3.52 8.00 -3.18
N PRO A 250 3.96 9.04 -2.43
CA PRO A 250 5.37 9.16 -2.05
C PRO A 250 5.86 8.00 -1.20
N ASN A 251 5.04 7.48 -0.28
CA ASN A 251 5.39 6.32 0.54
C ASN A 251 5.25 4.97 -0.19
N ALA A 252 4.31 4.90 -1.13
CA ALA A 252 3.96 3.64 -1.80
C ALA A 252 4.88 3.31 -2.96
N THR A 253 5.14 4.29 -3.83
CA THR A 253 5.83 4.09 -5.10
C THR A 253 6.87 5.17 -5.39
N ALA A 254 7.21 6.01 -4.40
CA ALA A 254 8.07 7.18 -4.57
C ALA A 254 7.63 8.12 -5.71
N GLN A 255 6.32 8.17 -5.98
CA GLN A 255 5.73 9.09 -6.95
C GLN A 255 5.17 10.30 -6.22
N PRO A 256 5.16 11.51 -6.83
CA PRO A 256 4.58 12.68 -6.19
C PRO A 256 3.07 12.50 -5.95
N LEU A 257 2.36 11.97 -6.95
CA LEU A 257 0.98 11.48 -6.94
C LEU A 257 0.88 10.33 -7.94
N THR A 258 -0.20 9.55 -7.89
CA THR A 258 -0.53 8.60 -8.97
C THR A 258 -0.99 9.34 -10.22
N SER A 259 -0.91 8.71 -11.40
CA SER A 259 -1.31 9.39 -12.66
C SER A 259 -2.73 9.94 -12.62
N PHE A 260 -3.65 9.25 -11.95
CA PHE A 260 -5.02 9.69 -11.74
C PHE A 260 -5.37 9.64 -10.26
N SER A 261 -5.85 10.77 -9.71
CA SER A 261 -6.50 10.83 -8.39
C SER A 261 -7.91 11.35 -8.56
N HIS A 262 -8.87 10.44 -8.51
CA HIS A 262 -10.29 10.71 -8.74
C HIS A 262 -10.98 11.15 -7.48
N PHE A 263 -11.81 12.18 -7.60
CA PHE A 263 -12.87 12.52 -6.66
C PHE A 263 -14.18 12.31 -7.40
N LEU A 264 -14.80 11.16 -7.18
CA LEU A 264 -16.07 10.79 -7.79
C LEU A 264 -17.21 11.36 -6.94
N ALA A 265 -18.02 12.21 -7.55
CA ALA A 265 -19.23 12.77 -6.99
C ALA A 265 -20.43 11.95 -7.47
N ASN A 266 -21.31 12.57 -8.27
CA ASN A 266 -22.54 11.94 -8.73
C ASN A 266 -22.24 10.79 -9.71
N PRO A 267 -23.11 9.77 -9.81
CA PRO A 267 -23.05 8.80 -10.91
C PRO A 267 -23.16 9.50 -12.27
N ASP A 268 -22.53 8.91 -13.29
CA ASP A 268 -22.74 9.36 -14.67
C ASP A 268 -24.22 9.19 -15.08
N LYS A 269 -24.67 9.94 -16.09
CA LYS A 269 -26.07 9.84 -16.55
C LYS A 269 -26.39 8.40 -16.98
N GLY A 270 -27.40 7.80 -16.35
CA GLY A 270 -27.81 6.41 -16.59
C GLY A 270 -27.03 5.37 -15.80
N GLN A 271 -26.01 5.78 -15.04
CA GLN A 271 -25.24 4.88 -14.18
C GLN A 271 -25.84 4.79 -12.78
N GLU A 272 -25.87 3.58 -12.22
CA GLU A 272 -26.13 3.31 -10.81
C GLU A 272 -24.79 3.13 -10.07
N ARG A 273 -24.67 3.76 -8.89
CA ARG A 273 -23.45 3.66 -8.06
C ARG A 273 -23.76 3.27 -6.64
N HIS A 274 -22.99 2.32 -6.11
CA HIS A 274 -23.09 1.88 -4.72
C HIS A 274 -21.73 1.81 -4.04
N VAL A 275 -21.72 1.96 -2.73
CA VAL A 275 -20.56 1.70 -1.87
C VAL A 275 -20.95 0.69 -0.80
N VAL A 276 -20.18 -0.40 -0.71
CA VAL A 276 -20.32 -1.44 0.31
C VAL A 276 -19.18 -1.27 1.32
N PHE A 277 -19.54 -0.88 2.54
CA PHE A 277 -18.63 -0.76 3.68
C PHE A 277 -18.60 -2.07 4.46
N VAL A 278 -17.42 -2.67 4.54
CA VAL A 278 -17.17 -3.91 5.28
C VAL A 278 -16.65 -3.57 6.66
N ASP A 279 -17.36 -4.06 7.68
CA ASP A 279 -16.96 -3.97 9.08
C ASP A 279 -15.91 -5.04 9.42
N ASN A 280 -16.32 -6.31 9.41
CA ASN A 280 -15.46 -7.47 9.67
C ASN A 280 -14.56 -7.28 10.91
N GLY A 281 -15.16 -6.86 12.03
CA GLY A 281 -14.46 -6.62 13.31
C GLY A 281 -13.89 -5.21 13.49
N ARG A 282 -13.89 -4.34 12.47
CA ARG A 282 -13.35 -2.97 12.57
C ARG A 282 -14.04 -2.10 13.61
N SER A 283 -15.35 -2.23 13.80
CA SER A 283 -16.07 -1.52 14.85
C SER A 283 -15.64 -1.96 16.26
N ALA A 284 -15.22 -3.21 16.45
CA ALA A 284 -14.66 -3.67 17.72
C ALA A 284 -13.23 -3.11 17.90
N ILE A 285 -12.39 -3.21 16.86
CA ILE A 285 -11.03 -2.66 16.85
C ILE A 285 -11.03 -1.15 17.13
N ALA A 286 -11.97 -0.40 16.57
CA ALA A 286 -12.09 1.04 16.78
C ALA A 286 -12.35 1.42 18.25
N LYS A 287 -13.05 0.55 18.99
CA LYS A 287 -13.36 0.73 20.42
C LYS A 287 -12.23 0.29 21.34
N ASP A 288 -11.36 -0.61 20.88
CA ASP A 288 -10.19 -1.04 21.65
C ASP A 288 -9.07 0.01 21.58
N LEU A 289 -8.85 0.72 22.69
CA LEU A 289 -7.81 1.75 22.80
C LEU A 289 -6.39 1.22 22.57
N ARG A 290 -6.13 -0.08 22.78
CA ARG A 290 -4.84 -0.72 22.51
C ARG A 290 -4.57 -0.83 21.02
N TYR A 291 -5.61 -1.15 20.22
CA TYR A 291 -5.44 -1.53 18.82
C TYR A 291 -6.00 -0.54 17.79
N ARG A 292 -6.91 0.36 18.15
CA ARG A 292 -7.63 1.25 17.21
C ARG A 292 -6.74 2.03 16.24
N GLU A 293 -5.51 2.34 16.63
CA GLU A 293 -4.53 3.04 15.77
C GLU A 293 -4.22 2.28 14.47
N VAL A 294 -4.38 0.95 14.45
CA VAL A 294 -4.19 0.14 13.22
C VAL A 294 -5.13 0.57 12.09
N LEU A 295 -6.34 1.05 12.43
CA LEU A 295 -7.36 1.48 11.46
C LEU A 295 -7.01 2.80 10.78
N LYS A 296 -5.96 3.49 11.22
CA LYS A 296 -5.46 4.69 10.51
C LYS A 296 -4.81 4.33 9.17
N CYS A 297 -4.48 3.06 8.94
CA CYS A 297 -3.68 2.61 7.81
C CYS A 297 -4.28 3.03 6.45
N ILE A 298 -3.48 3.72 5.65
CA ILE A 298 -3.84 4.15 4.28
C ILE A 298 -3.37 3.16 3.20
N ARG A 299 -2.88 1.98 3.61
CA ARG A 299 -2.42 0.90 2.73
C ARG A 299 -1.29 1.31 1.76
N CYS A 300 -0.37 2.19 2.19
CA CYS A 300 0.75 2.62 1.37
C CYS A 300 1.87 1.57 1.22
N GLY A 301 1.99 0.60 2.13
CA GLY A 301 3.05 -0.42 2.07
C GLY A 301 4.43 0.02 2.60
N ALA A 302 4.63 1.27 3.03
CA ALA A 302 5.92 1.74 3.55
C ALA A 302 6.51 0.85 4.66
N CYS A 303 5.65 0.37 5.58
CA CYS A 303 6.06 -0.55 6.63
C CYS A 303 6.60 -1.89 6.09
N MET A 304 6.12 -2.36 4.93
CA MET A 304 6.57 -3.57 4.27
C MET A 304 7.94 -3.33 3.62
N ASN A 305 8.06 -2.21 2.88
CA ASN A 305 9.29 -1.81 2.20
C ASN A 305 10.48 -1.70 3.18
N ALA A 306 10.23 -1.17 4.38
CA ALA A 306 11.25 -0.98 5.39
C ALA A 306 11.53 -2.24 6.25
N CYS A 307 10.68 -3.26 6.21
CA CYS A 307 10.77 -4.41 7.11
C CYS A 307 11.87 -5.41 6.66
N PRO A 308 12.84 -5.74 7.52
CA PRO A 308 13.85 -6.76 7.19
C PRO A 308 13.24 -8.15 7.02
N VAL A 309 12.27 -8.53 7.85
CA VAL A 309 11.60 -9.85 7.76
C VAL A 309 10.85 -9.98 6.43
N TYR A 310 10.10 -8.95 6.03
CA TYR A 310 9.37 -8.95 4.76
C TYR A 310 10.31 -9.06 3.56
N ARG A 311 11.42 -8.30 3.55
CA ARG A 311 12.40 -8.35 2.45
C ARG A 311 13.06 -9.72 2.29
N THR A 312 13.20 -10.47 3.38
CA THR A 312 13.81 -11.80 3.35
C THR A 312 12.80 -12.91 3.07
N ALA A 313 11.65 -12.90 3.75
CA ALA A 313 10.65 -13.97 3.66
C ALA A 313 9.67 -13.79 2.49
N GLY A 314 9.52 -12.58 1.96
CA GLY A 314 8.48 -12.26 0.97
C GLY A 314 7.07 -12.19 1.56
N GLY A 315 6.12 -11.64 0.81
CA GLY A 315 4.75 -11.44 1.29
C GLY A 315 3.89 -12.70 1.34
N LEU A 316 4.13 -13.67 0.45
CA LEU A 316 3.36 -14.93 0.41
C LEU A 316 3.54 -15.76 1.69
N SER A 317 4.68 -15.61 2.37
CA SER A 317 4.98 -16.27 3.65
C SER A 317 3.97 -15.92 4.75
N TYR A 318 3.32 -14.75 4.67
CA TYR A 318 2.34 -14.33 5.66
C TYR A 318 1.03 -15.13 5.56
N GLY A 319 0.66 -15.67 4.40
CA GLY A 319 -0.53 -16.52 4.25
C GLY A 319 -1.86 -15.84 4.59
N SER A 320 -1.89 -14.51 4.63
CA SER A 320 -3.05 -13.67 4.87
C SER A 320 -3.24 -12.72 3.67
N PRO A 321 -4.48 -12.30 3.36
CA PRO A 321 -4.73 -11.20 2.42
C PRO A 321 -3.89 -9.96 2.75
N TYR A 322 -3.58 -9.74 4.04
CA TYR A 322 -2.71 -8.66 4.48
C TYR A 322 -1.33 -9.20 4.90
N MET A 323 -0.27 -8.69 4.29
CA MET A 323 1.11 -9.11 4.57
C MET A 323 1.97 -7.98 5.18
N GLY A 324 3.18 -8.35 5.61
CA GLY A 324 4.12 -7.44 6.25
C GLY A 324 3.70 -6.99 7.65
N PRO A 325 4.35 -5.97 8.24
CA PRO A 325 4.05 -5.52 9.61
C PRO A 325 2.60 -5.09 9.82
N ILE A 326 1.96 -4.44 8.84
CA ILE A 326 0.53 -4.11 8.92
C ILE A 326 -0.34 -5.37 8.92
N GLY A 327 -0.02 -6.34 8.05
CA GLY A 327 -0.71 -7.62 7.98
C GLY A 327 -0.62 -8.43 9.25
N ALA A 328 0.56 -8.46 9.87
CA ALA A 328 0.81 -9.14 11.13
C ALA A 328 0.06 -8.55 12.33
N VAL A 329 -0.41 -7.30 12.23
CA VAL A 329 -1.30 -6.70 13.24
C VAL A 329 -2.77 -6.86 12.86
N ILE A 330 -3.15 -6.46 11.64
CA ILE A 330 -4.57 -6.37 11.27
C ILE A 330 -5.22 -7.74 11.09
N SER A 331 -4.48 -8.77 10.62
CA SER A 331 -5.07 -10.09 10.35
C SER A 331 -5.58 -10.78 11.60
N PRO A 332 -4.81 -10.97 12.70
CA PRO A 332 -5.35 -11.57 13.92
C PRO A 332 -6.48 -10.76 14.55
N LEU A 333 -6.57 -9.45 14.28
CA LEU A 333 -7.67 -8.61 14.76
C LEU A 333 -8.96 -8.71 13.92
N LEU A 334 -8.85 -8.99 12.61
CA LEU A 334 -10.00 -9.19 11.73
C LEU A 334 -10.51 -10.64 11.74
N TRP A 335 -9.62 -11.60 12.00
CA TRP A 335 -9.93 -13.02 12.14
C TRP A 335 -9.46 -13.50 13.50
N ASP A 336 -10.34 -13.38 14.49
CA ASP A 336 -10.13 -13.76 15.89
C ASP A 336 -10.27 -15.26 16.16
N ASP A 337 -10.37 -16.08 15.11
CA ASP A 337 -10.42 -17.55 15.17
C ASP A 337 -9.04 -18.20 15.40
N GLY A 338 -8.03 -17.39 15.74
CA GLY A 338 -6.66 -17.81 16.00
C GLY A 338 -5.86 -18.22 14.75
N ARG A 339 -6.45 -18.18 13.54
CA ARG A 339 -5.76 -18.67 12.33
C ARG A 339 -4.50 -17.90 11.98
N TYR A 340 -4.38 -16.65 12.45
CA TYR A 340 -3.23 -15.75 12.21
C TYR A 340 -2.51 -15.33 13.49
N ALA A 341 -2.73 -16.05 14.60
CA ALA A 341 -2.17 -15.72 15.92
C ALA A 341 -0.62 -15.73 15.95
N ASP A 342 0.03 -16.42 15.01
CA ASP A 342 1.49 -16.50 14.89
C ASP A 342 2.12 -15.35 14.09
N LEU A 343 1.34 -14.59 13.31
CA LEU A 343 1.88 -13.51 12.49
C LEU A 343 2.58 -12.40 13.28
N PRO A 344 2.18 -12.06 14.53
CA PRO A 344 2.95 -11.14 15.37
C PRO A 344 4.42 -11.56 15.54
N ASP A 345 4.76 -12.86 15.44
CA ASP A 345 6.13 -13.36 15.48
C ASP A 345 6.92 -13.15 14.18
N ALA A 346 6.27 -12.75 13.08
CA ALA A 346 6.89 -12.35 11.82
C ALA A 346 7.56 -10.96 11.89
N SER A 347 8.23 -10.66 13.01
CA SER A 347 8.83 -9.35 13.27
C SER A 347 10.05 -9.48 14.18
N SER A 348 11.10 -8.73 13.84
CA SER A 348 12.26 -8.51 14.72
C SER A 348 12.03 -7.41 15.76
N LEU A 349 10.85 -6.77 15.75
CA LEU A 349 10.49 -5.65 16.63
C LEU A 349 11.44 -4.43 16.55
N CYS A 350 12.18 -4.28 15.45
CA CYS A 350 13.15 -3.19 15.25
C CYS A 350 12.55 -1.77 15.17
N GLY A 351 11.23 -1.60 15.22
CA GLY A 351 10.57 -0.28 15.24
C GLY A 351 10.51 0.47 13.90
N ARG A 352 11.25 0.05 12.86
CA ARG A 352 11.32 0.76 11.57
C ARG A 352 9.96 0.97 10.90
N CYS A 353 9.04 0.01 11.03
CA CYS A 353 7.67 0.11 10.49
C CYS A 353 6.86 1.26 11.10
N THR A 354 7.15 1.66 12.34
CA THR A 354 6.52 2.81 13.00
C THR A 354 7.18 4.11 12.59
N GLU A 355 8.50 4.15 12.50
CA GLU A 355 9.25 5.33 12.07
C GLU A 355 8.84 5.81 10.68
N VAL A 356 8.65 4.87 9.73
CA VAL A 356 8.28 5.21 8.35
C VAL A 356 6.77 5.37 8.12
N CYS A 357 5.93 5.19 9.14
CA CYS A 357 4.48 5.21 8.94
C CYS A 357 3.97 6.65 8.77
N PRO A 358 3.43 7.03 7.59
CA PRO A 358 3.03 8.42 7.35
C PRO A 358 1.79 8.87 8.12
N VAL A 359 1.13 7.94 8.81
CA VAL A 359 -0.04 8.20 9.65
C VAL A 359 0.20 7.80 11.11
N GLY A 360 1.46 7.56 11.49
CA GLY A 360 1.87 7.43 12.89
C GLY A 360 1.37 6.18 13.63
N ILE A 361 1.23 5.03 12.94
CA ILE A 361 0.79 3.79 13.59
C ILE A 361 1.97 3.14 14.34
N PRO A 362 1.83 2.85 15.65
CA PRO A 362 2.89 2.23 16.44
C PRO A 362 2.95 0.70 16.24
N LEU A 363 3.04 0.23 14.99
CA LEU A 363 2.98 -1.20 14.61
C LEU A 363 3.87 -2.11 15.48
N HIS A 364 5.10 -1.72 15.82
CA HIS A 364 5.98 -2.55 16.67
C HIS A 364 5.41 -2.77 18.08
N ARG A 365 4.71 -1.78 18.64
CA ARG A 365 4.03 -1.91 19.94
C ARG A 365 2.79 -2.78 19.81
N LEU A 366 1.98 -2.56 18.77
CA LEU A 366 0.79 -3.38 18.53
C LEU A 366 1.12 -4.87 18.35
N LEU A 367 2.25 -5.17 17.69
CA LEU A 367 2.76 -6.54 17.57
C LEU A 367 3.16 -7.13 18.93
N LEU A 368 3.78 -6.34 19.80
CA LEU A 368 4.12 -6.78 21.17
C LEU A 368 2.87 -7.09 21.99
N GLU A 369 1.87 -6.22 21.94
CA GLU A 369 0.58 -6.44 22.61
C GLU A 369 -0.08 -7.73 22.10
N LEU A 370 -0.13 -7.95 20.78
CA LEU A 370 -0.70 -9.18 20.20
C LEU A 370 0.07 -10.45 20.60
N ARG A 371 1.40 -10.37 20.77
CA ARG A 371 2.17 -11.51 21.31
C ARG A 371 1.81 -11.80 22.77
N ALA A 372 1.59 -10.75 23.57
CA ALA A 372 1.15 -10.90 24.95
C ALA A 372 -0.25 -11.53 25.00
N ASP A 373 -1.21 -10.99 24.26
CA ASP A 373 -2.56 -11.53 24.13
C ASP A 373 -2.54 -13.00 23.66
N GLY A 374 -1.73 -13.34 22.66
CA GLY A 374 -1.59 -14.72 22.18
C GLY A 374 -1.04 -15.68 23.23
N VAL A 375 -0.13 -15.23 24.10
CA VAL A 375 0.32 -16.01 25.26
C VAL A 375 -0.80 -16.11 26.29
N GLU A 376 -1.48 -15.03 26.65
CA GLU A 376 -2.58 -15.08 27.62
C GLU A 376 -3.72 -16.00 27.17
N ASN A 377 -4.05 -16.00 25.89
CA ASN A 377 -5.16 -16.76 25.30
C ASN A 377 -4.85 -18.24 25.02
N GLY A 378 -3.61 -18.71 25.22
CA GLY A 378 -3.26 -20.11 24.92
C GLY A 378 -2.82 -20.37 23.48
N GLU A 379 -2.76 -19.34 22.63
CA GLU A 379 -2.50 -19.46 21.19
C GLU A 379 -1.01 -19.53 20.86
N LEU A 380 -0.17 -18.88 21.68
CA LEU A 380 1.29 -18.83 21.57
C LEU A 380 1.98 -19.39 22.81
N GLY A 381 3.18 -19.94 22.63
CA GLY A 381 4.02 -20.44 23.71
C GLY A 381 3.57 -21.80 24.25
N SER A 382 4.50 -22.75 24.32
CA SER A 382 4.20 -24.10 24.82
C SER A 382 3.92 -24.11 26.33
N ALA A 383 3.20 -25.11 26.84
CA ALA A 383 2.98 -25.27 28.28
C ALA A 383 4.29 -25.36 29.08
N LEU A 384 5.31 -25.99 28.50
CA LEU A 384 6.65 -26.08 29.10
C LEU A 384 7.34 -24.71 29.18
N GLU A 385 7.22 -23.90 28.13
CA GLU A 385 7.77 -22.54 28.10
C GLU A 385 7.09 -21.64 29.14
N ARG A 386 5.76 -21.72 29.25
CA ARG A 386 4.99 -20.98 30.27
C ARG A 386 5.44 -21.36 31.68
N LEU A 387 5.52 -22.66 31.97
CA LEU A 387 6.01 -23.15 33.26
C LEU A 387 7.44 -22.67 33.53
N GLY A 388 8.30 -22.64 32.51
CA GLY A 388 9.65 -22.10 32.62
C GLY A 388 9.67 -20.62 33.01
N TRP A 389 8.86 -19.80 32.36
CA TRP A 389 8.74 -18.37 32.68
C TRP A 389 8.10 -18.11 34.05
N GLU A 390 7.09 -18.88 34.44
CA GLU A 390 6.49 -18.81 35.78
C GLU A 390 7.49 -19.20 36.87
N ALA A 391 8.25 -20.28 36.67
CA ALA A 391 9.32 -20.68 37.58
C ALA A 391 10.42 -19.61 37.66
N TRP A 392 10.79 -19.01 36.53
CA TRP A 392 11.74 -17.89 36.48
C TRP A 392 11.21 -16.67 37.24
N ALA A 393 9.96 -16.26 37.00
CA ALA A 393 9.33 -15.14 37.70
C ALA A 393 9.22 -15.39 39.21
N ALA A 394 8.90 -16.62 39.62
CA ALA A 394 8.86 -17.01 41.03
C ALA A 394 10.25 -16.93 41.69
N ALA A 395 11.30 -17.37 40.98
CA ALA A 395 12.68 -17.36 41.45
C ALA A 395 13.30 -15.95 41.48
N PHE A 396 13.03 -15.12 40.46
CA PHE A 396 13.71 -13.84 40.24
C PHE A 396 12.85 -12.60 40.49
N GLY A 397 11.56 -12.74 40.76
CA GLY A 397 10.63 -11.63 41.04
C GLY A 397 10.83 -10.92 42.38
N GLY A 398 11.97 -11.09 43.05
CA GLY A 398 12.29 -10.35 44.27
C GLY A 398 13.72 -10.57 44.73
N THR A 399 14.36 -9.53 45.28
CA THR A 399 15.80 -9.49 45.56
C THR A 399 16.31 -10.65 46.43
N LYS A 400 15.54 -11.06 47.46
CA LYS A 400 15.92 -12.19 48.33
C LYS A 400 15.84 -13.53 47.60
N ARG A 401 14.75 -13.77 46.85
CA ARG A 401 14.54 -15.00 46.07
C ARG A 401 15.59 -15.13 44.97
N ALA A 402 15.88 -14.03 44.26
CA ALA A 402 16.90 -13.98 43.23
C ALA A 402 18.29 -14.33 43.78
N LYS A 403 18.68 -13.80 44.96
CA LYS A 403 19.96 -14.15 45.60
C LYS A 403 20.06 -15.64 45.95
N VAL A 404 18.99 -16.23 46.48
CA VAL A 404 18.94 -17.66 46.81
C VAL A 404 18.99 -18.50 45.53
N ALA A 405 18.19 -18.16 44.52
CA ALA A 405 18.18 -18.84 43.22
C ALA A 405 19.56 -18.80 42.55
N THR A 406 20.23 -17.64 42.54
CA THR A 406 21.58 -17.50 42.00
C THR A 406 22.62 -18.30 42.81
N ALA A 407 22.52 -18.34 44.15
CA ALA A 407 23.42 -19.13 44.98
C ALA A 407 23.26 -20.65 44.72
N LEU A 408 22.02 -21.11 44.63
CA LEU A 408 21.70 -22.51 44.28
C LEU A 408 22.14 -22.85 42.85
N GLY A 409 21.90 -21.95 41.89
CA GLY A 409 22.35 -22.10 40.51
C GLY A 409 23.86 -22.18 40.39
N ARG A 410 24.59 -21.31 41.11
CA ARG A 410 26.05 -21.35 41.18
C ARG A 410 26.57 -22.65 41.76
N PHE A 411 26.01 -23.11 42.88
CA PHE A 411 26.34 -24.40 43.47
C PHE A 411 26.08 -25.56 42.51
N GLY A 412 24.94 -25.54 41.81
CA GLY A 412 24.60 -26.54 40.79
C GLY A 412 25.56 -26.55 39.61
N ILE A 413 25.94 -25.39 39.07
CA ILE A 413 26.93 -25.26 38.00
C ILE A 413 28.31 -25.73 38.46
N GLU A 414 28.75 -25.38 39.67
CA GLU A 414 30.06 -25.79 40.22
C GLU A 414 30.12 -27.31 40.48
N ARG A 415 29.01 -27.95 40.88
CA ARG A 415 28.96 -29.40 41.18
C ARG A 415 28.63 -30.29 39.98
N PHE A 416 27.79 -29.82 39.06
CA PHE A 416 27.25 -30.63 37.95
C PHE A 416 27.54 -30.04 36.56
N GLY A 417 28.14 -28.84 36.45
CA GLY A 417 28.45 -28.18 35.18
C GLY A 417 29.41 -28.98 34.30
N ARG A 418 30.26 -29.83 34.88
CA ARG A 418 31.11 -30.79 34.13
C ARG A 418 30.30 -31.84 33.35
N PHE A 419 29.06 -32.15 33.77
CA PHE A 419 28.19 -33.12 33.10
C PHE A 419 27.47 -32.52 31.88
N PHE A 420 27.23 -31.20 31.89
CA PHE A 420 26.61 -30.44 30.79
C PHE A 420 27.63 -29.77 29.84
N GLN A 421 28.94 -29.95 30.09
CA GLN A 421 30.03 -29.49 29.21
C GLN A 421 30.25 -30.42 27.99
N GLY A 422 29.42 -31.45 27.80
CA GLY A 422 29.45 -32.30 26.61
C GLY A 422 28.85 -31.58 25.40
N PHE A 423 29.65 -31.40 24.36
CA PHE A 423 29.35 -30.76 23.07
C PHE A 423 29.35 -29.22 23.02
N ARG A 424 30.55 -28.66 22.85
CA ARG A 424 30.76 -27.39 22.14
C ARG A 424 31.52 -27.69 20.84
N PRO A 425 30.93 -27.49 19.64
CA PRO A 425 31.70 -27.52 18.40
C PRO A 425 32.74 -26.40 18.44
N GLU A 426 34.00 -26.73 18.16
CA GLU A 426 35.02 -25.70 17.90
C GLU A 426 34.53 -24.79 16.76
N GLY A 427 34.54 -23.47 17.01
CA GLY A 427 34.12 -22.47 16.01
C GLY A 427 32.65 -21.99 16.10
N ASP A 428 31.89 -22.28 17.15
CA ASP A 428 30.54 -21.69 17.32
C ASP A 428 30.64 -20.15 17.53
N PRO A 429 30.12 -19.33 16.59
CA PRO A 429 30.19 -17.87 16.66
C PRO A 429 29.38 -17.26 17.82
N ARG A 430 28.59 -18.06 18.57
CA ARG A 430 27.86 -17.63 19.78
C ARG A 430 28.67 -17.80 21.06
N ALA A 431 29.84 -18.44 21.00
CA ALA A 431 30.75 -18.48 22.15
C ALA A 431 31.38 -17.10 22.33
N ALA A 432 31.18 -16.49 23.50
CA ALA A 432 31.92 -15.29 23.85
C ALA A 432 33.43 -15.61 23.78
N PRO A 433 34.25 -14.78 23.09
CA PRO A 433 35.68 -15.00 23.05
C PRO A 433 36.24 -14.99 24.47
N SER A 434 37.34 -15.71 24.68
CA SER A 434 38.02 -15.70 25.97
C SER A 434 38.32 -14.26 26.38
N THR A 435 38.02 -13.91 27.63
CA THR A 435 38.41 -12.60 28.19
C THR A 435 39.92 -12.46 28.34
N SER A 436 40.68 -13.53 28.10
CA SER A 436 42.15 -13.59 28.14
C SER A 436 42.83 -13.22 26.81
N VAL A 437 42.12 -12.61 25.84
CA VAL A 437 42.79 -12.13 24.62
C VAL A 437 43.72 -10.98 25.02
N GLU A 438 45.01 -11.25 24.92
CA GLU A 438 46.08 -10.26 25.07
C GLU A 438 45.89 -9.20 23.97
N ARG A 439 45.60 -7.96 24.38
CA ARG A 439 45.39 -6.86 23.45
C ARG A 439 46.74 -6.33 23.03
N ASP A 440 47.19 -6.68 21.83
CA ASP A 440 48.42 -6.15 21.24
C ASP A 440 48.22 -4.66 20.86
N PRO A 441 48.88 -3.70 21.53
CA PRO A 441 48.80 -2.29 21.19
C PRO A 441 49.36 -2.00 19.79
N ALA A 442 50.29 -2.81 19.27
CA ALA A 442 50.89 -2.64 17.96
C ALA A 442 49.90 -2.90 16.81
N ALA A 443 48.79 -3.61 17.08
CA ALA A 443 47.70 -3.79 16.12
C ALA A 443 46.99 -2.46 15.75
N ILE A 444 47.19 -1.40 16.54
CA ILE A 444 46.70 -0.04 16.25
C ILE A 444 47.62 0.67 15.24
N GLU A 445 48.91 0.35 15.21
CA GLU A 445 49.92 1.08 14.45
C GLU A 445 50.07 0.58 12.99
N GLY A 446 49.62 -0.64 12.69
CA GLY A 446 49.70 -1.25 11.34
C GLY A 446 48.52 -0.97 10.41
N GLY A 447 47.44 -0.36 10.92
CA GLY A 447 46.28 0.00 10.12
C GLY A 447 46.54 1.30 9.37
N GLY A 448 47.25 1.23 8.23
CA GLY A 448 47.34 2.34 7.29
C GLY A 448 45.95 2.95 7.10
N ARG A 449 45.85 4.28 7.23
CA ARG A 449 44.61 5.04 7.03
C ARG A 449 43.95 4.53 5.75
N ARG A 450 42.88 3.75 5.87
CA ARG A 450 41.95 3.58 4.76
C ARG A 450 41.48 5.00 4.46
N GLU A 451 41.71 5.43 3.23
CA GLU A 451 41.17 6.68 2.72
C GLU A 451 39.71 6.78 3.14
N GLU A 452 39.38 7.85 3.85
CA GLU A 452 38.01 8.26 4.17
C GLU A 452 37.33 8.60 2.84
N GLY A 453 36.86 7.55 2.16
CA GLY A 453 36.22 7.61 0.86
C GLY A 453 34.91 6.83 0.86
N ALA A 454 34.06 7.07 1.86
CA ALA A 454 32.62 6.84 1.81
C ALA A 454 32.02 7.33 3.13
N GLU A 455 31.57 8.58 3.17
CA GLU A 455 30.56 9.00 4.13
C GLU A 455 29.34 8.07 3.98
N ALA A 456 29.21 7.11 4.90
CA ALA A 456 27.96 6.42 5.11
C ALA A 456 26.98 7.45 5.65
N ALA A 457 26.13 7.98 4.76
CA ALA A 457 25.08 8.94 5.10
C ALA A 457 24.34 8.49 6.37
N ARG A 458 24.33 9.36 7.38
CA ARG A 458 23.56 9.14 8.60
C ARG A 458 22.09 8.98 8.22
N PRO A 459 21.36 7.96 8.73
CA PRO A 459 19.94 7.86 8.48
C PRO A 459 19.25 9.06 9.14
N GLY A 460 18.86 10.04 8.33
CA GLY A 460 18.21 11.27 8.80
C GLY A 460 18.76 12.57 8.23
N GLU A 461 19.88 12.57 7.50
CA GLU A 461 20.27 13.76 6.74
C GLU A 461 19.48 13.79 5.42
N PRO A 462 18.64 14.81 5.17
CA PRO A 462 18.04 14.99 3.87
C PRO A 462 19.19 15.15 2.86
N ALA A 463 19.18 14.34 1.80
CA ALA A 463 20.06 14.56 0.66
C ALA A 463 20.01 16.03 0.28
N ALA A 464 21.18 16.66 0.13
CA ALA A 464 21.35 18.08 -0.12
C ALA A 464 20.24 18.61 -1.03
N GLY A 465 19.39 19.46 -0.45
CA GLY A 465 18.17 19.92 -1.08
C GLY A 465 18.47 20.54 -2.43
N GLU A 466 17.93 19.96 -3.49
CA GLU A 466 17.78 20.64 -4.77
C GLU A 466 17.14 22.00 -4.46
N SER A 467 17.82 23.12 -4.75
CA SER A 467 17.26 24.45 -4.54
C SER A 467 16.09 24.63 -5.49
N ALA A 468 14.89 24.25 -5.03
CA ALA A 468 13.67 24.34 -5.79
C ALA A 468 13.44 25.81 -6.21
N PRO A 469 13.01 26.07 -7.46
CA PRO A 469 12.65 27.41 -7.87
C PRO A 469 11.64 28.03 -6.90
N GLY A 470 11.88 29.30 -6.53
CA GLY A 470 10.92 30.05 -5.69
C GLY A 470 9.59 30.28 -6.42
N ASP A 471 9.67 30.51 -7.73
CA ASP A 471 8.52 30.65 -8.64
C ASP A 471 7.79 29.31 -8.83
N LEU A 472 6.48 29.33 -8.57
CA LEU A 472 5.60 28.17 -8.71
C LEU A 472 5.50 27.67 -10.15
N VAL A 473 5.57 28.55 -11.14
CA VAL A 473 5.44 28.17 -12.56
C VAL A 473 6.70 27.46 -13.04
N GLU A 474 7.88 27.94 -12.66
CA GLU A 474 9.15 27.27 -12.94
C GLU A 474 9.26 25.93 -12.20
N LEU A 475 8.83 25.88 -10.94
CA LEU A 475 8.76 24.62 -10.20
C LEU A 475 7.80 23.63 -10.87
N PHE A 476 6.62 24.10 -11.32
CA PHE A 476 5.69 23.28 -12.07
C PHE A 476 6.31 22.71 -13.35
N ARG A 477 6.99 23.56 -14.16
CA ARG A 477 7.68 23.13 -15.39
C ARG A 477 8.72 22.05 -15.10
N LEU A 478 9.56 22.25 -14.09
CA LEU A 478 10.58 21.28 -13.67
C LEU A 478 9.95 19.93 -13.29
N ARG A 479 8.90 19.95 -12.47
CA ARG A 479 8.27 18.72 -11.94
C ARG A 479 7.42 18.01 -13.00
N ALA A 480 6.72 18.74 -13.85
CA ALA A 480 6.00 18.19 -14.99
C ALA A 480 6.98 17.56 -16.00
N GLY A 481 8.09 18.23 -16.29
CA GLY A 481 9.15 17.71 -17.16
C GLY A 481 9.75 16.39 -16.65
N ALA A 482 9.97 16.26 -15.34
CA ALA A 482 10.43 15.01 -14.72
C ALA A 482 9.44 13.83 -14.88
N LEU A 483 8.16 14.11 -15.15
CA LEU A 483 7.14 13.10 -15.46
C LEU A 483 7.05 12.78 -16.96
N GLY A 484 7.84 13.47 -17.81
CA GLY A 484 7.76 13.41 -19.26
C GLY A 484 6.58 14.19 -19.84
N VAL A 485 6.07 15.20 -19.10
CA VAL A 485 5.03 16.12 -19.59
C VAL A 485 5.70 17.30 -20.28
N GLU A 486 5.28 17.57 -21.51
CA GLU A 486 5.74 18.74 -22.25
C GLU A 486 5.00 19.98 -21.76
N VAL A 487 5.71 21.04 -21.36
CA VAL A 487 5.09 22.30 -20.92
C VAL A 487 5.44 23.41 -21.90
N VAL A 488 4.42 23.96 -22.57
CA VAL A 488 4.58 24.93 -23.66
C VAL A 488 3.73 26.18 -23.42
N GLU A 489 4.08 27.28 -24.09
CA GLU A 489 3.25 28.50 -24.10
C GLU A 489 2.27 28.53 -25.28
N ARG A 490 2.64 27.84 -26.37
CA ARG A 490 1.83 27.76 -27.60
C ARG A 490 1.68 26.30 -28.02
N LEU A 491 0.44 25.91 -28.27
CA LEU A 491 0.10 24.56 -28.69
C LEU A 491 0.30 24.38 -30.20
N ARG A 492 1.06 23.35 -30.59
CA ARG A 492 0.98 22.77 -31.92
C ARG A 492 -0.07 21.64 -31.90
N LYS A 493 -1.22 21.89 -32.54
CA LYS A 493 -2.29 20.89 -32.63
C LYS A 493 -1.85 19.69 -33.46
N GLU A 494 -2.12 18.50 -32.97
CA GLU A 494 -2.03 17.23 -33.70
C GLU A 494 -3.43 16.64 -33.86
N GLU A 495 -3.60 15.78 -34.85
CA GLU A 495 -4.84 15.03 -35.02
C GLU A 495 -5.05 14.07 -33.84
N GLY A 496 -6.29 14.02 -33.33
CA GLY A 496 -6.63 13.20 -32.16
C GLY A 496 -6.40 13.89 -30.80
N ASP A 497 -5.94 15.14 -30.77
CA ASP A 497 -5.77 15.90 -29.53
C ASP A 497 -7.07 16.04 -28.74
N ARG A 498 -7.03 15.62 -27.47
CA ARG A 498 -8.04 16.00 -26.50
C ARG A 498 -7.58 17.22 -25.72
N VAL A 499 -8.12 18.39 -26.06
CA VAL A 499 -7.86 19.65 -25.35
C VAL A 499 -8.82 19.80 -24.18
N LEU A 500 -8.27 20.08 -23.00
CA LEU A 500 -8.97 20.22 -21.72
C LEU A 500 -8.59 21.53 -21.05
N LYS A 501 -9.42 21.97 -20.10
CA LYS A 501 -9.13 23.15 -19.28
C LYS A 501 -9.01 22.74 -17.82
N ALA A 502 -7.83 22.99 -17.24
CA ALA A 502 -7.61 22.79 -15.82
C ALA A 502 -8.06 24.00 -15.00
N THR A 503 -8.60 23.71 -13.83
CA THR A 503 -9.01 24.70 -12.83
C THR A 503 -7.81 25.23 -12.05
N ALA A 504 -6.81 24.38 -11.80
CA ALA A 504 -5.59 24.72 -11.08
C ALA A 504 -4.42 23.79 -11.49
N ALA A 505 -3.20 24.18 -11.11
CA ALA A 505 -2.01 23.34 -11.20
C ALA A 505 -1.34 23.18 -9.83
N ILE A 506 -0.59 22.11 -9.62
CA ILE A 506 0.18 21.84 -8.41
C ILE A 506 1.66 21.85 -8.78
N ALA A 507 2.38 22.89 -8.35
CA ALA A 507 3.78 23.09 -8.73
C ALA A 507 4.67 21.93 -8.30
N ASN A 508 4.56 21.51 -7.04
CA ASN A 508 5.51 20.56 -6.47
C ASN A 508 5.38 19.12 -7.03
N THR A 509 4.24 18.82 -7.65
CA THR A 509 3.95 17.50 -8.23
C THR A 509 3.87 17.53 -9.76
N GLY A 510 3.94 18.71 -10.39
CA GLY A 510 3.76 18.87 -11.84
C GLY A 510 2.38 18.42 -12.32
N SER A 511 1.36 18.49 -11.46
CA SER A 511 0.03 17.93 -11.72
C SER A 511 -1.00 19.02 -12.01
N VAL A 512 -2.10 18.67 -12.66
CA VAL A 512 -3.19 19.59 -12.98
C VAL A 512 -4.52 19.08 -12.41
N LEU A 513 -5.37 20.00 -11.98
CA LEU A 513 -6.71 19.71 -11.49
C LEU A 513 -7.75 19.98 -12.57
N LEU A 514 -8.50 18.94 -12.94
CA LEU A 514 -9.68 19.01 -13.80
C LEU A 514 -10.94 18.91 -12.93
N THR A 515 -11.98 19.67 -13.24
CA THR A 515 -13.25 19.65 -12.50
C THR A 515 -14.46 19.60 -13.44
N GLY A 516 -15.60 19.10 -12.92
CA GLY A 516 -16.85 19.00 -13.66
C GLY A 516 -16.69 18.18 -14.93
N LYS A 517 -17.13 18.73 -16.07
CA LYS A 517 -17.06 18.05 -17.38
C LYS A 517 -15.64 17.74 -17.86
N GLU A 518 -14.64 18.52 -17.42
CA GLU A 518 -13.25 18.32 -17.82
C GLU A 518 -12.63 17.10 -17.10
N ALA A 519 -13.20 16.71 -15.96
CA ALA A 519 -12.82 15.51 -15.23
C ALA A 519 -13.47 14.22 -15.78
N ALA A 520 -14.25 14.29 -16.85
CA ALA A 520 -14.92 13.12 -17.43
C ALA A 520 -13.88 12.07 -17.90
N ARG A 521 -14.01 10.83 -17.44
CA ARG A 521 -12.99 9.79 -17.62
C ARG A 521 -13.02 9.18 -19.02
N ARG A 522 -14.20 8.84 -19.55
CA ARG A 522 -14.32 8.18 -20.87
C ARG A 522 -13.60 8.94 -21.99
N PRO A 523 -13.76 10.27 -22.14
CA PRO A 523 -13.05 11.03 -23.18
C PRO A 523 -11.52 11.10 -22.97
N LEU A 524 -11.05 11.07 -21.71
CA LEU A 524 -9.62 11.06 -21.39
C LEU A 524 -8.96 9.75 -21.80
N LEU A 525 -9.63 8.63 -21.55
CA LEU A 525 -9.11 7.30 -21.85
C LEU A 525 -9.06 6.98 -23.36
N ALA A 526 -9.93 7.63 -24.14
CA ALA A 526 -9.96 7.46 -25.59
C ALA A 526 -8.87 8.26 -26.33
N ALA A 527 -8.23 9.23 -25.66
CA ALA A 527 -7.26 10.12 -26.28
C ALA A 527 -5.86 9.48 -26.34
N SER A 528 -5.19 9.56 -27.49
CA SER A 528 -3.77 9.20 -27.62
C SER A 528 -2.86 10.26 -26.99
N ARG A 529 -3.25 11.53 -27.13
CA ARG A 529 -2.59 12.70 -26.54
C ARG A 529 -3.60 13.62 -25.85
N VAL A 530 -3.29 13.96 -24.60
CA VAL A 530 -4.07 14.93 -23.82
C VAL A 530 -3.31 16.25 -23.75
N VAL A 531 -4.01 17.34 -24.06
CA VAL A 531 -3.51 18.70 -23.95
C VAL A 531 -4.30 19.42 -22.89
N VAL A 532 -3.63 19.96 -21.87
CA VAL A 532 -4.29 20.66 -20.76
C VAL A 532 -3.90 22.12 -20.76
N GLU A 533 -4.87 23.01 -20.95
CA GLU A 533 -4.68 24.44 -20.77
C GLU A 533 -4.86 24.81 -19.29
N VAL A 534 -3.90 25.50 -18.70
CA VAL A 534 -3.98 25.96 -17.31
C VAL A 534 -3.49 27.40 -17.17
N GLN A 535 -4.17 28.17 -16.31
CA GLN A 535 -3.83 29.55 -16.02
C GLN A 535 -2.70 29.59 -14.99
N ALA A 536 -1.57 30.23 -15.32
CA ALA A 536 -0.39 30.26 -14.46
C ALA A 536 -0.71 30.80 -13.04
N LYS A 537 -1.58 31.80 -12.94
CA LYS A 537 -2.04 32.39 -11.66
C LYS A 537 -2.84 31.44 -10.75
N THR A 538 -3.30 30.31 -11.27
CA THR A 538 -4.04 29.28 -10.49
C THR A 538 -3.12 28.15 -10.01
N THR A 539 -1.81 28.30 -10.16
CA THR A 539 -0.84 27.33 -9.67
C THR A 539 -0.69 27.45 -8.16
N VAL A 540 -0.99 26.37 -7.46
CA VAL A 540 -0.74 26.23 -6.02
C VAL A 540 0.54 25.43 -5.77
N ARG A 541 1.08 25.50 -4.55
CA ARG A 541 2.35 24.83 -4.25
C ARG A 541 2.15 23.34 -4.01
N HIS A 542 1.21 22.97 -3.15
CA HIS A 542 1.02 21.61 -2.68
C HIS A 542 -0.40 21.09 -2.93
N PRO A 543 -0.63 19.76 -2.96
CA PRO A 543 -1.98 19.22 -3.10
C PRO A 543 -2.95 19.71 -2.02
N SER A 544 -2.50 19.92 -0.78
CA SER A 544 -3.32 20.50 0.30
C SER A 544 -3.97 21.84 -0.06
N ASP A 545 -3.32 22.61 -0.92
CA ASP A 545 -3.74 23.96 -1.30
C ASP A 545 -4.86 23.93 -2.37
N LEU A 546 -5.24 22.75 -2.87
CA LEU A 546 -6.30 22.58 -3.86
C LEU A 546 -7.72 22.67 -3.28
N ALA A 547 -7.90 22.63 -1.96
CA ALA A 547 -9.23 22.59 -1.35
C ALA A 547 -10.21 23.65 -1.90
N PRO A 548 -9.81 24.93 -2.12
CA PRO A 548 -10.70 25.95 -2.70
C PRO A 548 -11.10 25.71 -4.16
N TYR A 549 -10.36 24.86 -4.89
CA TYR A 549 -10.53 24.65 -6.34
C TYR A 549 -11.32 23.39 -6.69
N LEU A 550 -11.59 22.49 -5.73
CA LEU A 550 -12.24 21.20 -5.99
C LEU A 550 -13.72 21.31 -6.41
N GLY A 551 -14.42 22.40 -6.07
CA GLY A 551 -15.86 22.55 -6.29
C GLY A 551 -16.70 21.48 -5.56
N ASP A 552 -17.94 21.21 -6.01
CA ASP A 552 -18.86 20.17 -5.46
C ASP A 552 -19.04 18.94 -6.39
N GLY A 553 -18.65 19.08 -7.66
CA GLY A 553 -18.81 18.03 -8.69
C GLY A 553 -17.66 17.02 -8.72
N ASP A 554 -17.51 16.34 -9.84
CA ASP A 554 -16.35 15.49 -10.08
C ASP A 554 -15.06 16.31 -10.15
N ALA A 555 -13.98 15.74 -9.62
CA ALA A 555 -12.64 16.28 -9.81
C ALA A 555 -11.64 15.15 -10.12
N LEU A 556 -10.58 15.52 -10.83
CA LEU A 556 -9.49 14.63 -11.19
C LEU A 556 -8.17 15.40 -11.11
N VAL A 557 -7.25 14.95 -10.27
CA VAL A 557 -5.85 15.37 -10.36
C VAL A 557 -5.14 14.44 -11.34
N LEU A 558 -4.62 15.01 -12.42
CA LEU A 558 -3.89 14.31 -13.47
C LEU A 558 -2.39 14.60 -13.34
N THR A 559 -1.59 13.55 -13.17
CA THR A 559 -0.14 13.62 -12.90
C THR A 559 0.65 12.88 -13.98
N GLY A 560 0.73 13.53 -15.15
CA GLY A 560 1.34 12.94 -16.34
C GLY A 560 0.43 11.95 -17.06
N ALA A 561 1.01 11.24 -18.03
CA ALA A 561 0.31 10.23 -18.84
C ALA A 561 -0.04 8.96 -18.05
N SER A 562 -0.96 8.16 -18.61
CA SER A 562 -1.21 6.79 -18.15
C SER A 562 0.09 5.99 -18.22
N ARG A 563 0.43 5.30 -17.13
CA ARG A 563 1.67 4.53 -17.05
C ARG A 563 1.55 3.34 -16.09
N THR A 564 2.30 2.30 -16.39
CA THR A 564 2.63 1.23 -15.46
C THR A 564 4.15 1.05 -15.42
N ALA A 565 4.64 0.27 -14.47
CA ALA A 565 6.05 -0.08 -14.39
C ALA A 565 6.18 -1.56 -14.10
N ASP A 566 7.11 -2.22 -14.76
CA ASP A 566 7.44 -3.61 -14.48
C ASP A 566 8.31 -3.74 -13.21
N ILE A 567 8.70 -4.97 -12.87
CA ILE A 567 9.52 -5.26 -11.70
C ILE A 567 10.92 -4.63 -11.78
N GLU A 568 11.43 -4.38 -12.99
CA GLU A 568 12.69 -3.70 -13.27
C GLU A 568 12.55 -2.17 -13.35
N LYS A 569 11.35 -1.64 -13.07
CA LYS A 569 11.00 -0.20 -13.10
C LYS A 569 11.05 0.42 -14.50
N GLN A 570 10.97 -0.37 -15.56
CA GLN A 570 10.75 0.12 -16.92
C GLN A 570 9.32 0.64 -17.05
N ILE A 571 9.18 1.91 -17.42
CA ILE A 571 7.88 2.57 -17.52
C ILE A 571 7.26 2.28 -18.88
N VAL A 572 6.07 1.69 -18.89
CA VAL A 572 5.24 1.54 -20.09
C VAL A 572 4.12 2.57 -20.04
N ARG A 573 4.03 3.44 -21.05
CA ARG A 573 3.01 4.49 -21.13
C ARG A 573 1.86 4.07 -22.04
N GLY A 574 0.69 4.69 -21.83
CA GLY A 574 -0.47 4.51 -22.71
C GLY A 574 -1.10 3.12 -22.60
N ILE A 575 -1.33 2.65 -21.37
CA ILE A 575 -2.04 1.39 -21.10
C ILE A 575 -3.54 1.62 -21.42
N HIS A 576 -4.32 2.17 -20.50
CA HIS A 576 -5.75 2.44 -20.74
C HIS A 576 -6.07 3.90 -21.02
N GLY A 577 -5.10 4.81 -20.85
CA GLY A 577 -5.26 6.24 -21.13
C GLY A 577 -4.19 6.79 -22.07
N ALA A 578 -4.08 8.12 -22.12
CA ALA A 578 -3.16 8.80 -23.03
C ALA A 578 -1.70 8.42 -22.82
N GLU A 579 -0.97 8.30 -23.92
CA GLU A 579 0.46 8.01 -23.95
C GLU A 579 1.30 9.27 -23.73
N ARG A 580 0.78 10.41 -24.21
CA ARG A 580 1.44 11.72 -24.13
C ARG A 580 0.53 12.75 -23.45
N MET A 581 1.15 13.63 -22.67
CA MET A 581 0.49 14.76 -22.03
C MET A 581 1.29 16.03 -22.31
N VAL A 582 0.57 17.09 -22.73
CA VAL A 582 1.10 18.43 -22.94
C VAL A 582 0.33 19.40 -22.05
N VAL A 583 1.02 20.31 -21.38
CA VAL A 583 0.41 21.40 -20.62
C VAL A 583 0.72 22.72 -21.30
N VAL A 584 -0.33 23.48 -21.58
CA VAL A 584 -0.25 24.83 -22.14
C VAL A 584 -0.44 25.83 -21.01
N LEU A 585 0.64 26.49 -20.60
CA LEU A 585 0.59 27.54 -19.58
C LEU A 585 0.12 28.85 -20.23
N ARG A 586 -1.01 29.37 -19.75
CA ARG A 586 -1.55 30.68 -20.15
C ARG A 586 -1.21 31.70 -19.08
N GLN A 587 -0.67 32.85 -19.50
CA GLN A 587 -0.39 33.97 -18.60
C GLN A 587 -1.67 34.64 -18.11
#